data_AF-A0A945PSM1-F1
#
_entry.id   AF-A0A945PSM1-F1
#
_cell.length_a   1.000
_cell.length_b   1.000
_cell.length_c   1.000
_cell.angle_alpha   90.00
_cell.angle_beta   90.00
_cell.angle_gamma   90.00
#
_symmetry.space_group_name_H-M   'P 1'
#
loop_
_entity.id
_entity.type
_entity.pdbx_description
1 polymer ?
#
loop_
_entity_poly.entity_id
_entity_poly.type
_entity_poly.pdbx_seq_one_letter_code
_entity_poly.pdbx_strand_id
1 'polypeptide(L)'
;MIELNREDDVFILTMDQGENRWNTNFVRAFDARLDEVLATEGPAALVTTSSNPKFFSNGLDLDWRKGEGDGEGGDKAVFGKEFMGLMSRLITFPVPTICAVNGHGFGAGFMTALCHDVRIMRADRGFLCANEIQIGMAIPDPELALFRHKMSASAFFDTVQLAQRWTGPAAMQAGFVHDVAGQGELLGVAVDRARQLAPLGANRELYAQSKERIFGDSPSINGENGAAHLLRNMAAH
;
A
#
# COMPACT_ATOMS: atom_id res chain seq x y z
N MET A 1 12.41 -12.51 1.79
CA MET A 1 10.97 -12.20 1.60
C MET A 1 10.72 -10.73 1.88
N ILE A 2 10.96 -10.23 3.10
CA ILE A 2 10.91 -8.79 3.38
C ILE A 2 12.07 -8.41 4.29
N GLU A 3 12.85 -7.43 3.87
CA GLU A 3 13.96 -6.86 4.64
C GLU A 3 13.56 -5.50 5.22
N LEU A 4 14.08 -5.17 6.39
CA LEU A 4 13.89 -3.87 7.03
C LEU A 4 15.24 -3.31 7.44
N ASN A 5 15.64 -2.21 6.81
CA ASN A 5 16.85 -1.46 7.15
C ASN A 5 16.46 -0.13 7.79
N ARG A 6 17.38 0.47 8.55
CA ARG A 6 17.17 1.80 9.16
C ARG A 6 18.35 2.71 8.84
N GLU A 7 18.04 3.89 8.30
CA GLU A 7 18.96 4.99 8.07
C GLU A 7 18.46 6.20 8.89
N ASP A 8 19.13 6.47 10.02
CA ASP A 8 18.70 7.50 10.98
C ASP A 8 17.24 7.30 11.43
N ASP A 9 16.35 8.23 11.09
CA ASP A 9 14.91 8.18 11.41
C ASP A 9 14.06 7.56 10.28
N VAL A 10 14.68 7.00 9.25
CA VAL A 10 13.98 6.40 8.12
C VAL A 10 14.14 4.87 8.14
N PHE A 11 13.00 4.18 8.19
CA PHE A 11 12.92 2.74 8.00
C PHE A 11 12.67 2.45 6.53
N ILE A 12 13.43 1.52 5.95
CA ILE A 12 13.32 1.10 4.55
C ILE A 12 12.93 -0.36 4.53
N LEU A 13 11.66 -0.63 4.20
CA LEU A 13 11.10 -1.96 4.04
C LEU A 13 11.16 -2.37 2.57
N THR A 14 11.96 -3.38 2.26
CA THR A 14 12.15 -3.89 0.91
C THR A 14 11.46 -5.24 0.75
N MET A 15 10.48 -5.30 -0.15
CA MET A 15 9.86 -6.55 -0.58
C MET A 15 10.78 -7.28 -1.55
N ASP A 16 11.17 -8.50 -1.16
CA ASP A 16 12.13 -9.36 -1.84
C ASP A 16 11.63 -10.81 -1.89
N GLN A 17 10.58 -11.02 -2.69
CA GLN A 17 10.03 -12.35 -2.96
C GLN A 17 9.50 -12.46 -4.40
N GLY A 18 10.41 -12.57 -5.38
CA GLY A 18 10.03 -12.75 -6.78
C GLY A 18 9.19 -11.56 -7.27
N GLU A 19 7.92 -11.79 -7.61
CA GLU A 19 6.97 -10.74 -8.03
C GLU A 19 6.21 -10.07 -6.87
N ASN A 20 6.55 -10.40 -5.61
CA ASN A 20 5.88 -9.96 -4.37
C ASN A 20 4.36 -10.14 -4.43
N ARG A 21 3.95 -11.38 -4.68
CA ARG A 21 2.53 -11.75 -4.71
C ARG A 21 2.02 -11.97 -3.30
N TRP A 22 0.81 -11.47 -3.03
CA TRP A 22 0.19 -11.54 -1.72
C TRP A 22 -0.44 -12.90 -1.49
N ASN A 23 0.04 -13.58 -0.46
CA ASN A 23 -0.58 -14.73 0.19
C ASN A 23 -0.48 -14.51 1.71
N THR A 24 -1.09 -15.39 2.51
CA THR A 24 -1.18 -15.22 3.96
C THR A 24 0.19 -15.10 4.63
N ASN A 25 1.17 -15.86 4.17
CA ASN A 25 2.53 -15.78 4.71
C ASN A 25 3.20 -14.43 4.41
N PHE A 26 3.03 -13.90 3.19
CA PHE A 26 3.57 -12.58 2.84
C PHE A 26 2.91 -11.45 3.64
N VAL A 27 1.59 -11.52 3.87
CA VAL A 27 0.85 -10.58 4.73
C VAL A 27 1.47 -10.52 6.12
N ARG A 28 1.63 -11.68 6.77
CA ARG A 28 2.18 -11.77 8.13
C ARG A 28 3.64 -11.32 8.19
N ALA A 29 4.45 -11.65 7.18
CA ALA A 29 5.83 -11.21 7.13
C ALA A 29 5.93 -9.68 7.01
N PHE A 30 5.02 -9.03 6.27
CA PHE A 30 4.99 -7.58 6.15
C PHE A 30 4.54 -6.94 7.45
N ASP A 31 3.46 -7.45 8.04
CA ASP A 31 2.89 -6.94 9.29
C ASP A 31 3.91 -7.00 10.44
N ALA A 32 4.69 -8.08 10.54
CA ALA A 32 5.75 -8.21 11.52
C ALA A 32 6.84 -7.13 11.40
N ARG A 33 7.16 -6.67 10.18
CA ARG A 33 8.12 -5.56 9.99
C ARG A 33 7.54 -4.23 10.48
N LEU A 34 6.22 -4.04 10.37
CA LEU A 34 5.58 -2.85 10.90
C LEU A 34 5.68 -2.80 12.44
N ASP A 35 5.64 -3.94 13.12
CA ASP A 35 5.85 -3.99 14.58
C ASP A 35 7.25 -3.50 14.97
N GLU A 36 8.28 -3.87 14.21
CA GLU A 36 9.66 -3.44 14.46
C GLU A 36 9.84 -1.93 14.32
N VAL A 37 9.14 -1.28 13.38
CA VAL A 37 9.12 0.18 13.28
C VAL A 37 8.48 0.78 14.53
N LEU A 38 7.36 0.22 15.00
CA LEU A 38 6.63 0.71 16.16
C LEU A 38 7.37 0.51 17.49
N ALA A 39 8.26 -0.48 17.56
CA ALA A 39 9.08 -0.74 18.74
C ALA A 39 10.13 0.35 19.02
N THR A 40 10.34 1.28 18.10
CA THR A 40 11.29 2.39 18.28
C THR A 40 10.63 3.64 18.85
N GLU A 41 11.42 4.57 19.39
CA GLU A 41 10.94 5.85 19.89
C GLU A 41 11.55 7.01 19.08
N GLY A 42 10.92 8.19 19.19
CA GLY A 42 11.37 9.39 18.50
C GLY A 42 10.86 9.53 17.07
N PRO A 43 11.42 10.50 16.30
CA PRO A 43 11.09 10.71 14.91
C PRO A 43 11.26 9.42 14.09
N ALA A 44 10.33 9.20 13.18
CA ALA A 44 10.35 8.02 12.32
C ALA A 44 9.53 8.27 11.06
N ALA A 45 9.97 7.69 9.94
CA ALA A 45 9.18 7.53 8.72
C ALA A 45 9.46 6.16 8.10
N LEU A 46 8.50 5.61 7.37
CA LEU A 46 8.61 4.33 6.68
C LEU A 46 8.63 4.55 5.16
N VAL A 47 9.65 4.02 4.50
CA VAL A 47 9.72 3.84 3.04
C VAL A 47 9.45 2.38 2.73
N THR A 48 8.56 2.11 1.76
CA THR A 48 8.39 0.76 1.19
C THR A 48 8.84 0.74 -0.27
N THR A 49 9.51 -0.33 -0.67
CA THR A 49 9.99 -0.54 -2.05
C THR A 49 10.09 -2.03 -2.36
N SER A 50 10.55 -2.39 -3.57
CA SER A 50 10.92 -3.76 -3.92
C SER A 50 12.35 -3.87 -4.44
N SER A 51 12.99 -5.00 -4.16
CA SER A 51 14.23 -5.44 -4.81
C SER A 51 14.04 -5.87 -6.27
N ASN A 52 12.82 -6.25 -6.69
CA ASN A 52 12.56 -6.72 -8.04
C ASN A 52 12.55 -5.55 -9.03
N PRO A 53 13.37 -5.56 -10.11
CA PRO A 53 13.50 -4.42 -11.02
C PRO A 53 12.26 -4.15 -11.90
N LYS A 54 11.34 -5.11 -11.99
CA LYS A 54 10.13 -5.08 -12.84
C LYS A 54 8.85 -4.87 -12.03
N PHE A 55 8.77 -5.38 -10.80
CA PHE A 55 7.57 -5.37 -9.99
C PHE A 55 7.79 -4.65 -8.67
N PHE A 56 6.88 -3.75 -8.33
CA PHE A 56 6.66 -3.38 -6.95
C PHE A 56 5.90 -4.53 -6.26
N SER A 57 4.74 -4.90 -6.80
CA SER A 57 3.99 -6.10 -6.42
C SER A 57 3.00 -6.50 -7.51
N ASN A 58 2.94 -7.79 -7.83
CA ASN A 58 2.03 -8.34 -8.83
C ASN A 58 0.69 -8.84 -8.23
N GLY A 59 0.25 -8.24 -7.12
CA GLY A 59 -1.08 -8.47 -6.58
C GLY A 59 -1.25 -9.82 -5.89
N LEU A 60 -2.47 -10.34 -5.85
CA LEU A 60 -2.81 -11.63 -5.24
C LEU A 60 -2.02 -12.78 -5.88
N ASP A 61 -1.53 -13.70 -5.07
CA ASP A 61 -0.96 -14.95 -5.57
C ASP A 61 -2.09 -15.86 -6.12
N LEU A 62 -2.37 -15.72 -7.42
CA LEU A 62 -3.46 -16.44 -8.09
C LEU A 62 -3.20 -17.94 -8.19
N ASP A 63 -1.94 -18.36 -8.30
CA ASP A 63 -1.56 -19.77 -8.39
C ASP A 63 -1.81 -20.44 -7.04
N TRP A 64 -1.36 -19.81 -5.95
CA TRP A 64 -1.71 -20.22 -4.60
C TRP A 64 -3.22 -20.21 -4.38
N ARG A 65 -3.92 -19.11 -4.72
CA ARG A 65 -5.36 -18.97 -4.48
C ARG A 65 -6.20 -20.06 -5.17
N LYS A 66 -5.82 -20.48 -6.37
CA LYS A 66 -6.53 -21.50 -7.16
C LYS A 66 -6.13 -22.93 -6.83
N GLY A 67 -4.96 -23.14 -6.21
CA GLY A 67 -4.49 -24.47 -5.82
C GLY A 67 -5.37 -25.14 -4.76
N GLU A 68 -5.23 -26.45 -4.59
CA GLU A 68 -5.91 -27.22 -3.54
C GLU A 68 -5.24 -27.04 -2.16
N GLY A 69 -6.02 -27.16 -1.09
CA GLY A 69 -5.54 -26.98 0.29
C GLY A 69 -4.97 -25.58 0.53
N ASP A 70 -4.12 -25.40 1.54
CA ASP A 70 -3.47 -24.11 1.82
C ASP A 70 -2.16 -23.90 1.04
N GLY A 71 -1.51 -24.97 0.59
CA GLY A 71 -0.22 -24.90 -0.11
C GLY A 71 0.86 -24.14 0.69
N GLU A 72 1.86 -23.60 -0.01
CA GLU A 72 2.99 -22.89 0.61
C GLU A 72 2.68 -21.43 0.97
N GLY A 73 1.56 -20.88 0.51
CA GLY A 73 1.16 -19.49 0.76
C GLY A 73 0.44 -19.27 2.09
N GLY A 74 0.15 -20.34 2.83
CA GLY A 74 -0.52 -20.30 4.14
C GLY A 74 -2.05 -20.39 4.04
N ASP A 75 -2.69 -20.23 5.20
CA ASP A 75 -4.15 -20.42 5.38
C ASP A 75 -4.97 -19.47 4.49
N LYS A 76 -5.71 -20.02 3.53
CA LYS A 76 -6.53 -19.25 2.58
C LYS A 76 -7.79 -18.65 3.19
N ALA A 77 -8.30 -19.23 4.27
CA ALA A 77 -9.55 -18.81 4.90
C ALA A 77 -9.38 -17.47 5.61
N VAL A 78 -8.20 -17.19 6.16
CA VAL A 78 -7.92 -15.95 6.89
C VAL A 78 -7.37 -14.81 6.01
N PHE A 79 -6.89 -15.13 4.80
CA PHE A 79 -6.19 -14.20 3.93
C PHE A 79 -6.90 -12.86 3.72
N GLY A 80 -8.17 -12.88 3.32
CA GLY A 80 -8.91 -11.66 3.00
C GLY A 80 -8.98 -10.72 4.20
N LYS A 81 -9.27 -11.29 5.39
CA LYS A 81 -9.31 -10.55 6.65
C LYS A 81 -7.95 -10.02 7.05
N GLU A 82 -6.89 -10.84 6.99
CA GLU A 82 -5.54 -10.41 7.38
C GLU A 82 -4.99 -9.35 6.42
N PHE A 83 -5.17 -9.51 5.11
CA PHE A 83 -4.72 -8.54 4.11
C PHE A 83 -5.44 -7.19 4.28
N MET A 84 -6.77 -7.19 4.40
CA MET A 84 -7.51 -5.94 4.61
C MET A 84 -7.18 -5.31 5.98
N GLY A 85 -6.99 -6.12 7.02
CA GLY A 85 -6.51 -5.67 8.32
C GLY A 85 -5.15 -4.98 8.25
N LEU A 86 -4.20 -5.55 7.49
CA LEU A 86 -2.90 -4.93 7.22
C LEU A 86 -3.04 -3.63 6.44
N MET A 87 -3.89 -3.58 5.41
CA MET A 87 -4.15 -2.34 4.65
C MET A 87 -4.75 -1.24 5.53
N SER A 88 -5.68 -1.59 6.41
CA SER A 88 -6.22 -0.70 7.44
C SER A 88 -5.10 -0.18 8.36
N ARG A 89 -4.23 -1.07 8.85
CA ARG A 89 -3.10 -0.70 9.71
C ARG A 89 -2.13 0.25 8.99
N LEU A 90 -1.90 0.03 7.71
CA LEU A 90 -0.97 0.82 6.90
C LEU A 90 -1.51 2.23 6.60
N ILE A 91 -2.80 2.36 6.27
CA ILE A 91 -3.42 3.67 6.02
C ILE A 91 -3.55 4.53 7.29
N THR A 92 -3.66 3.90 8.47
CA THR A 92 -3.63 4.59 9.77
C THR A 92 -2.29 4.47 10.49
N PHE A 93 -1.21 4.12 9.78
CA PHE A 93 0.09 3.88 10.42
C PHE A 93 0.60 5.14 11.12
N PRO A 94 1.12 5.04 12.36
CA PRO A 94 1.32 6.18 13.25
C PRO A 94 2.61 6.97 12.97
N VAL A 95 3.23 6.74 11.82
CA VAL A 95 4.35 7.52 11.28
C VAL A 95 4.12 7.78 9.79
N PRO A 96 4.73 8.80 9.18
CA PRO A 96 4.64 9.03 7.75
C PRO A 96 5.08 7.82 6.92
N THR A 97 4.32 7.48 5.91
CA THR A 97 4.62 6.36 5.00
C THR A 97 4.79 6.81 3.55
N ILE A 98 5.90 6.41 2.94
CA ILE A 98 6.28 6.74 1.57
C ILE A 98 6.40 5.42 0.79
N CYS A 99 5.69 5.31 -0.33
CA CYS A 99 5.80 4.16 -1.23
C CYS A 99 6.65 4.54 -2.45
N ALA A 100 7.80 3.88 -2.60
CA ALA A 100 8.65 3.96 -3.78
C ALA A 100 8.25 2.85 -4.78
N VAL A 101 7.39 3.21 -5.75
CA VAL A 101 6.86 2.27 -6.75
C VAL A 101 7.89 2.12 -7.88
N ASN A 102 8.81 1.17 -7.69
CA ASN A 102 9.94 0.90 -8.59
C ASN A 102 9.57 0.11 -9.86
N GLY A 103 8.38 -0.50 -9.90
CA GLY A 103 7.91 -1.36 -10.98
C GLY A 103 6.38 -1.41 -11.09
N HIS A 104 5.86 -2.49 -11.65
CA HIS A 104 4.40 -2.70 -11.72
C HIS A 104 3.80 -2.96 -10.33
N GLY A 105 2.70 -2.29 -10.03
CA GLY A 105 1.82 -2.53 -8.89
C GLY A 105 0.42 -2.87 -9.40
N PHE A 106 0.02 -4.14 -9.32
CA PHE A 106 -1.28 -4.61 -9.80
C PHE A 106 -2.16 -5.09 -8.65
N GLY A 107 -3.47 -4.82 -8.74
CA GLY A 107 -4.49 -5.21 -7.76
C GLY A 107 -4.07 -4.91 -6.34
N ALA A 108 -3.95 -5.94 -5.49
CA ALA A 108 -3.45 -5.83 -4.12
C ALA A 108 -2.14 -5.02 -3.98
N GLY A 109 -1.22 -5.08 -4.96
CA GLY A 109 -0.01 -4.25 -4.97
C GLY A 109 -0.28 -2.75 -5.19
N PHE A 110 -1.26 -2.42 -6.03
CA PHE A 110 -1.73 -1.04 -6.20
C PHE A 110 -2.45 -0.55 -4.94
N MET A 111 -3.31 -1.39 -4.37
CA MET A 111 -4.00 -1.11 -3.11
C MET A 111 -3.02 -0.79 -1.98
N THR A 112 -1.95 -1.59 -1.83
CA THR A 112 -0.88 -1.32 -0.85
C THR A 112 -0.21 0.03 -1.09
N ALA A 113 0.09 0.39 -2.34
CA ALA A 113 0.67 1.70 -2.64
C ALA A 113 -0.27 2.85 -2.21
N LEU A 114 -1.58 2.74 -2.47
CA LEU A 114 -2.57 3.76 -2.11
C LEU A 114 -2.79 3.90 -0.60
N CYS A 115 -2.52 2.87 0.19
CA CYS A 115 -2.57 2.95 1.64
C CYS A 115 -1.50 3.89 2.22
N HIS A 116 -0.42 4.17 1.48
CA HIS A 116 0.62 5.08 1.96
C HIS A 116 0.15 6.55 1.98
N ASP A 117 0.88 7.40 2.70
CA ASP A 117 0.65 8.85 2.68
C ASP A 117 1.14 9.43 1.36
N VAL A 118 2.39 9.13 1.01
CA VAL A 118 3.07 9.59 -0.19
C VAL A 118 3.39 8.42 -1.11
N ARG A 119 3.25 8.63 -2.41
CA ARG A 119 3.68 7.68 -3.45
C ARG A 119 4.60 8.40 -4.41
N ILE A 120 5.76 7.83 -4.66
CA ILE A 120 6.71 8.27 -5.68
C ILE A 120 6.89 7.10 -6.64
N MET A 121 6.67 7.35 -7.92
CA MET A 121 6.67 6.28 -8.92
C MET A 121 7.78 6.45 -9.93
N ARG A 122 8.34 5.34 -10.40
CA ARG A 122 9.32 5.40 -11.48
C ARG A 122 8.70 6.02 -12.75
N ALA A 123 9.37 7.00 -13.34
CA ALA A 123 8.86 7.80 -14.45
C ALA A 123 8.82 7.06 -15.79
N ASP A 124 9.80 6.19 -16.04
CA ASP A 124 10.06 5.57 -17.35
C ASP A 124 9.45 4.17 -17.50
N ARG A 125 9.10 3.50 -16.39
CA ARG A 125 8.53 2.14 -16.43
C ARG A 125 7.77 1.77 -15.17
N GLY A 126 6.66 1.08 -15.37
CA GLY A 126 5.80 0.56 -14.31
C GLY A 126 4.35 0.95 -14.60
N PHE A 127 3.41 0.19 -14.06
CA PHE A 127 2.00 0.53 -14.11
C PHE A 127 1.40 0.33 -12.72
N LEU A 128 0.56 1.26 -12.30
CA LEU A 128 -0.43 1.05 -11.25
C LEU A 128 -1.77 0.77 -11.92
N CYS A 129 -2.44 -0.33 -11.56
CA CYS A 129 -3.67 -0.74 -12.23
C CYS A 129 -4.47 -1.75 -11.37
N ALA A 130 -5.76 -1.50 -11.26
CA ALA A 130 -6.74 -2.42 -10.72
C ALA A 130 -7.28 -3.26 -11.89
N ASN A 131 -6.75 -4.46 -12.07
CA ASN A 131 -7.01 -5.32 -13.24
C ASN A 131 -8.04 -6.42 -12.95
N GLU A 132 -8.75 -6.36 -11.82
CA GLU A 132 -9.69 -7.37 -11.32
C GLU A 132 -10.74 -7.73 -12.38
N ILE A 133 -11.36 -6.73 -13.01
CA ILE A 133 -12.37 -6.96 -14.05
C ILE A 133 -11.81 -7.69 -15.28
N GLN A 134 -10.53 -7.49 -15.60
CA GLN A 134 -9.85 -8.16 -16.72
C GLN A 134 -9.56 -9.63 -16.41
N ILE A 135 -9.46 -10.00 -15.13
CA ILE A 135 -9.19 -11.36 -14.67
C ILE A 135 -10.43 -12.06 -14.10
N GLY A 136 -11.61 -11.44 -14.22
CA GLY A 136 -12.89 -12.01 -13.77
C GLY A 136 -13.09 -11.96 -12.25
N MET A 137 -12.47 -11.01 -11.55
CA MET A 137 -12.65 -10.77 -10.12
C MET A 137 -13.40 -9.45 -9.88
N ALA A 138 -14.12 -9.39 -8.76
CA ALA A 138 -14.72 -8.14 -8.26
C ALA A 138 -13.75 -7.47 -7.29
N ILE A 139 -13.70 -6.13 -7.33
CA ILE A 139 -13.00 -5.33 -6.32
C ILE A 139 -13.88 -5.27 -5.07
N PRO A 140 -13.38 -5.66 -3.88
CA PRO A 140 -14.15 -5.59 -2.63
C PRO A 140 -14.53 -4.15 -2.26
N ASP A 141 -15.69 -3.96 -1.63
CA ASP A 141 -16.18 -2.64 -1.19
C ASP A 141 -15.16 -1.85 -0.33
N PRO A 142 -14.40 -2.46 0.60
CA PRO A 142 -13.36 -1.73 1.34
C PRO A 142 -12.25 -1.15 0.45
N GLU A 143 -11.88 -1.85 -0.61
CA GLU A 143 -10.89 -1.39 -1.58
C GLU A 143 -11.46 -0.27 -2.46
N LEU A 144 -12.73 -0.37 -2.88
CA LEU A 144 -13.43 0.72 -3.57
C LEU A 144 -13.51 1.99 -2.70
N ALA A 145 -13.79 1.85 -1.41
CA ALA A 145 -13.80 2.98 -0.48
C ALA A 145 -12.42 3.64 -0.34
N LEU A 146 -11.36 2.83 -0.27
CA LEU A 146 -9.97 3.32 -0.30
C LEU A 146 -9.70 4.12 -1.58
N PHE A 147 -10.01 3.58 -2.75
CA PHE A 147 -9.74 4.24 -4.03
C PHE A 147 -10.52 5.54 -4.14
N ARG A 148 -11.81 5.52 -3.79
CA ARG A 148 -12.66 6.71 -3.80
C ARG A 148 -12.09 7.82 -2.91
N HIS A 149 -11.46 7.46 -1.79
CA HIS A 149 -10.85 8.44 -0.91
C HIS A 149 -9.53 8.97 -1.45
N LYS A 150 -8.68 8.09 -2.01
CA LYS A 150 -7.31 8.43 -2.44
C LYS A 150 -7.22 9.01 -3.85
N MET A 151 -8.32 9.06 -4.59
CA MET A 151 -8.38 9.50 -5.98
C MET A 151 -9.48 10.54 -6.21
N SER A 152 -9.32 11.34 -7.27
CA SER A 152 -10.43 12.11 -7.81
C SER A 152 -11.51 11.19 -8.38
N ALA A 153 -12.75 11.67 -8.51
CA ALA A 153 -13.85 10.88 -9.06
C ALA A 153 -13.57 10.37 -10.48
N SER A 154 -12.87 11.14 -11.32
CA SER A 154 -12.46 10.71 -12.66
C SER A 154 -11.44 9.59 -12.60
N ALA A 155 -10.34 9.79 -11.85
CA ALA A 155 -9.30 8.77 -11.73
C ALA A 155 -9.82 7.48 -11.07
N PHE A 156 -10.76 7.60 -10.13
CA PHE A 156 -11.47 6.47 -9.56
C PHE A 156 -12.25 5.69 -10.62
N PHE A 157 -13.06 6.37 -11.44
CA PHE A 157 -13.84 5.72 -12.49
C PHE A 157 -12.93 5.04 -13.53
N ASP A 158 -11.90 5.75 -14.00
CA ASP A 158 -10.95 5.22 -14.97
C ASP A 158 -10.19 4.00 -14.42
N THR A 159 -9.86 4.02 -13.13
CA THR A 159 -9.21 2.90 -12.43
C THR A 159 -10.15 1.70 -12.32
N VAL A 160 -11.35 1.89 -11.77
CA VAL A 160 -12.27 0.80 -11.39
C VAL A 160 -13.02 0.26 -12.60
N GLN A 161 -13.59 1.14 -13.42
CA GLN A 161 -14.48 0.76 -14.50
C GLN A 161 -13.72 0.45 -15.79
N LEU A 162 -12.62 1.17 -16.06
CA LEU A 162 -11.85 1.04 -17.31
C LEU A 162 -10.54 0.26 -17.14
N ALA A 163 -10.22 -0.17 -15.91
CA ALA A 163 -8.97 -0.87 -15.59
C ALA A 163 -7.73 -0.14 -16.14
N GLN A 164 -7.74 1.20 -16.04
CA GLN A 164 -6.68 2.02 -16.61
C GLN A 164 -5.31 1.64 -16.05
N ARG A 165 -4.33 1.55 -16.95
CA ARG A 165 -2.91 1.37 -16.61
C ARG A 165 -2.26 2.74 -16.45
N TRP A 166 -1.96 3.10 -15.22
CA TRP A 166 -1.36 4.39 -14.91
C TRP A 166 0.16 4.30 -14.93
N THR A 167 0.79 5.07 -15.82
CA THR A 167 2.24 5.35 -15.75
C THR A 167 2.53 6.34 -14.61
N GLY A 168 3.78 6.47 -14.20
CA GLY A 168 4.18 7.48 -13.20
C GLY A 168 3.67 8.89 -13.54
N PRO A 169 3.99 9.44 -14.73
CA PRO A 169 3.53 10.77 -15.11
C PRO A 169 2.00 10.90 -15.17
N ALA A 170 1.28 9.89 -15.68
CA ALA A 170 -0.18 9.93 -15.77
C ALA A 170 -0.83 9.86 -14.38
N ALA A 171 -0.31 9.02 -13.47
CA ALA A 171 -0.78 8.93 -12.09
C ALA A 171 -0.52 10.23 -11.31
N MET A 172 0.62 10.89 -11.58
CA MET A 172 0.96 12.17 -10.99
C MET A 172 0.02 13.27 -11.49
N GLN A 173 -0.25 13.32 -12.80
CA GLN A 173 -1.22 14.25 -13.38
C GLN A 173 -2.64 14.01 -12.84
N ALA A 174 -3.02 12.77 -12.58
CA ALA A 174 -4.29 12.40 -11.97
C ALA A 174 -4.38 12.71 -10.46
N GLY A 175 -3.26 13.07 -9.83
CA GLY A 175 -3.20 13.58 -8.47
C GLY A 175 -3.12 12.54 -7.35
N PHE A 176 -2.96 11.24 -7.68
CA PHE A 176 -2.80 10.21 -6.66
C PHE A 176 -1.36 9.70 -6.51
N VAL A 177 -0.45 10.03 -7.42
CA VAL A 177 1.01 9.94 -7.21
C VAL A 177 1.56 11.33 -6.96
N HIS A 178 2.48 11.47 -5.99
CA HIS A 178 2.95 12.79 -5.54
C HIS A 178 4.15 13.28 -6.33
N ASP A 179 5.00 12.36 -6.78
CA ASP A 179 6.19 12.69 -7.53
C ASP A 179 6.65 11.50 -8.39
N VAL A 180 7.54 11.77 -9.34
CA VAL A 180 8.14 10.77 -10.21
C VAL A 180 9.66 10.92 -10.28
N ALA A 181 10.36 9.79 -10.38
CA ALA A 181 11.82 9.78 -10.44
C ALA A 181 12.34 8.71 -11.40
N GLY A 182 13.59 8.83 -11.85
CA GLY A 182 14.28 7.79 -12.62
C GLY A 182 14.60 6.55 -11.78
N GLN A 183 14.86 5.40 -12.42
CA GLN A 183 15.14 4.14 -11.73
C GLN A 183 16.25 4.25 -10.65
N GLY A 184 17.35 4.94 -10.97
CA GLY A 184 18.51 5.06 -10.08
C GLY A 184 18.33 6.07 -8.95
N GLU A 185 17.30 6.91 -9.03
CA GLU A 185 17.07 8.03 -8.09
C GLU A 185 15.88 7.76 -7.17
N LEU A 186 14.95 6.90 -7.60
CA LEU A 186 13.65 6.70 -6.95
C LEU A 186 13.74 6.44 -5.45
N LEU A 187 14.62 5.53 -5.02
CA LEU A 187 14.76 5.21 -3.60
C LEU A 187 15.35 6.41 -2.84
N GLY A 188 16.36 7.08 -3.39
CA GLY A 188 16.94 8.28 -2.77
C GLY A 188 15.92 9.38 -2.59
N VAL A 189 15.13 9.69 -3.63
CA VAL A 189 14.04 10.67 -3.56
C VAL A 189 12.99 10.29 -2.51
N ALA A 190 12.62 9.00 -2.41
CA ALA A 190 11.69 8.53 -1.40
C ALA A 190 12.24 8.64 0.03
N VAL A 191 13.51 8.30 0.23
CA VAL A 191 14.19 8.41 1.53
C VAL A 191 14.34 9.88 1.93
N ASP A 192 14.71 10.78 1.01
CA ASP A 192 14.80 12.21 1.31
C ASP A 192 13.44 12.80 1.65
N ARG A 193 12.38 12.38 0.96
CA ARG A 193 11.00 12.74 1.32
C ARG A 193 10.62 12.20 2.69
N ALA A 194 11.04 10.98 3.04
CA ALA A 194 10.82 10.40 4.35
C ALA A 194 11.56 11.15 5.46
N ARG A 195 12.83 11.51 5.24
CA ARG A 195 13.63 12.34 6.19
C ARG A 195 12.94 13.66 6.50
N GLN A 196 12.40 14.34 5.48
CA GLN A 196 11.66 15.60 5.67
C GLN A 196 10.40 15.42 6.53
N LEU A 197 9.74 14.26 6.43
CA LEU A 197 8.48 14.00 7.13
C LEU A 197 8.68 13.32 8.50
N ALA A 198 9.82 12.65 8.73
CA ALA A 198 10.11 11.91 9.95
C ALA A 198 9.83 12.67 11.27
N PRO A 199 10.08 13.99 11.37
CA PRO A 199 9.69 14.76 12.56
C PRO A 199 8.21 14.71 12.92
N LEU A 200 7.31 14.53 11.93
CA LEU A 200 5.87 14.35 12.17
C LEU A 200 5.55 13.04 12.89
N GLY A 201 6.43 12.03 12.75
CA GLY A 201 6.34 10.74 13.43
C GLY A 201 6.85 10.76 14.88
N ALA A 202 7.36 11.90 15.38
CA ALA A 202 7.82 12.01 16.77
C ALA A 202 6.65 11.90 17.77
N ASN A 203 5.47 12.44 17.41
CA ASN A 203 4.23 12.26 18.16
C ASN A 203 3.31 11.27 17.45
N ARG A 204 3.62 9.98 17.63
CA ARG A 204 2.92 8.86 16.98
C ARG A 204 1.44 8.81 17.31
N GLU A 205 1.09 9.08 18.57
CA GLU A 205 -0.31 9.10 19.01
C GLU A 205 -1.12 10.16 18.24
N LEU A 206 -0.61 11.38 18.15
CA LEU A 206 -1.28 12.46 17.43
C LEU A 206 -1.35 12.18 15.92
N TYR A 207 -0.27 11.64 15.33
CA TYR A 207 -0.25 11.31 13.91
C TYR A 207 -1.27 10.21 13.57
N ALA A 208 -1.32 9.15 14.39
CA ALA A 208 -2.32 8.08 14.28
C ALA A 208 -3.74 8.60 14.43
N GLN A 209 -4.00 9.39 15.49
CA GLN A 209 -5.31 9.98 15.74
C GLN A 209 -5.77 10.85 14.58
N SER A 210 -4.86 11.64 13.99
CA SER A 210 -5.16 12.46 12.82
C SER A 210 -5.59 11.60 11.63
N LYS A 211 -4.92 10.48 11.38
CA LYS A 211 -5.32 9.52 10.35
C LYS A 211 -6.63 8.81 10.67
N GLU A 212 -6.86 8.40 11.91
CA GLU A 212 -8.15 7.81 12.33
C GLU A 212 -9.31 8.79 12.14
N ARG A 213 -9.09 10.10 12.35
CA ARG A 213 -10.11 11.14 12.05
C ARG A 213 -10.37 11.34 10.56
N ILE A 214 -9.51 10.83 9.68
CA ILE A 214 -9.64 10.92 8.22
C ILE A 214 -10.22 9.61 7.66
N PHE A 215 -9.79 8.46 8.17
CA PHE A 215 -10.03 7.15 7.58
C PHE A 215 -10.79 6.17 8.50
N GLY A 216 -10.91 6.45 9.79
CA GLY A 216 -11.42 5.53 10.80
C GLY A 216 -12.94 5.40 10.83
N ASP A 217 -13.46 5.05 12.01
CA ASP A 217 -14.87 4.73 12.24
C ASP A 217 -15.80 5.92 12.03
N SER A 218 -15.47 7.09 12.57
CA SER A 218 -16.25 8.33 12.40
C SER A 218 -15.38 9.39 11.72
N PRO A 219 -15.11 9.25 10.41
CA PRO A 219 -14.22 10.17 9.72
C PRO A 219 -14.86 11.56 9.62
N SER A 220 -14.04 12.59 9.78
CA SER A 220 -14.45 13.98 9.57
C SER A 220 -14.67 14.32 8.10
N ILE A 221 -14.19 13.45 7.19
CA ILE A 221 -14.36 13.58 5.74
C ILE A 221 -14.98 12.29 5.18
N ASN A 222 -16.08 12.45 4.44
CA ASN A 222 -16.99 11.39 3.94
C ASN A 222 -17.97 10.87 5.01
N GLY A 223 -18.95 10.04 4.60
CA GLY A 223 -20.12 9.61 5.39
C GLY A 223 -19.79 8.75 6.63
N GLU A 224 -20.76 7.97 7.12
CA GLU A 224 -20.68 7.33 8.45
C GLU A 224 -19.41 6.52 8.72
N ASN A 225 -18.80 5.82 7.74
CA ASN A 225 -17.60 5.00 7.93
C ASN A 225 -16.48 5.31 6.91
N GLY A 226 -15.23 5.43 7.37
CA GLY A 226 -14.07 5.69 6.54
C GLY A 226 -13.40 4.43 5.95
N ALA A 227 -12.42 4.62 5.05
CA ALA A 227 -11.75 3.52 4.36
C ALA A 227 -11.07 2.53 5.33
N ALA A 228 -10.39 3.01 6.37
CA ALA A 228 -9.74 2.14 7.35
C ALA A 228 -10.74 1.33 8.17
N HIS A 229 -11.90 1.90 8.51
CA HIS A 229 -12.99 1.17 9.15
C HIS A 229 -13.47 0.02 8.27
N LEU A 230 -13.78 0.31 7.00
CA LEU A 230 -14.29 -0.71 6.06
C LEU A 230 -13.25 -1.82 5.83
N LEU A 231 -11.97 -1.48 5.79
CA LEU A 231 -10.86 -2.42 5.66
C LEU A 231 -10.76 -3.37 6.86
N ARG A 232 -10.80 -2.87 8.11
CA ARG A 232 -10.69 -3.74 9.30
C ARG A 232 -11.95 -4.53 9.64
N ASN A 233 -13.12 -4.09 9.15
CA ASN A 233 -14.43 -4.70 9.42
C ASN A 233 -15.03 -5.42 8.20
N MET A 234 -14.21 -5.82 7.23
CA MET A 234 -14.67 -6.59 6.07
C MET A 234 -15.50 -7.79 6.53
N ALA A 235 -16.80 -7.79 6.19
CA ALA A 235 -17.64 -8.96 6.35
C ALA A 235 -17.16 -10.03 5.35
N ALA A 236 -17.00 -11.28 5.81
CA ALA A 236 -16.77 -12.39 4.91
C ALA A 236 -18.03 -12.54 4.04
N HIS A 237 -17.95 -12.06 2.80
CA HIS A 237 -18.94 -12.35 1.76
C HIS A 237 -18.51 -13.58 0.97
#